data_AF-A0A2N9YDR2-F1
#
_entry.id   AF-A0A2N9YDR2-F1
#
_cell.length_a   1.000
_cell.length_b   1.000
_cell.length_c   1.000
_cell.angle_alpha   90.00
_cell.angle_beta   90.00
_cell.angle_gamma   90.00
#
_symmetry.space_group_name_H-M   'P 1'
#
loop_
_entity.id
_entity.type
_entity.pdbx_description
1 polymer ?
#
loop_
_entity_poly.entity_id
_entity_poly.type
_entity_poly.pdbx_seq_one_letter_code
_entity_poly.pdbx_strand_id
1 'polypeptide(L)'
;MGLGAVLTVPYNRDNGVTLMNMPKVKSCDRSFATETCKPCYQTLSEAKREQFIPLYCLRNKQPYRSVLMAVASHGELINQQFEQSQAFLIYETTCHEVKFVGRCCVKSCENCTNEEQAVDEVINALEGCEVVLCTAIGHKARVALESAKIQANNKHPLERVEDALRSVYQTMLMTGKLGQESSLAY
;
A
#
# COMPACT_ATOMS: atom_id res chain seq x y z
N MET A 1 23.39 15.21 -19.70
CA MET A 1 23.85 13.86 -19.33
C MET A 1 24.31 13.91 -17.88
N GLY A 2 23.41 13.63 -16.95
CA GLY A 2 23.70 13.72 -15.51
C GLY A 2 24.07 12.34 -14.97
N LEU A 3 25.29 12.20 -14.48
CA LEU A 3 25.82 10.98 -13.85
C LEU A 3 25.10 10.76 -12.52
N GLY A 4 24.25 9.73 -12.43
CA GLY A 4 23.70 9.25 -11.16
C GLY A 4 24.76 8.42 -10.44
N ALA A 5 25.19 8.86 -9.27
CA ALA A 5 26.11 8.09 -8.43
C ALA A 5 25.33 7.00 -7.69
N VAL A 6 25.71 5.73 -7.92
CA VAL A 6 25.23 4.57 -7.17
C VAL A 6 26.16 4.40 -5.96
N LEU A 7 25.66 4.74 -4.77
CA LEU A 7 26.35 4.44 -3.51
C LEU A 7 25.62 3.29 -2.83
N THR A 8 26.24 2.10 -2.86
CA THR A 8 25.79 0.93 -2.11
C THR A 8 26.25 1.07 -0.65
N VAL A 9 25.32 1.34 0.27
CA VAL A 9 25.61 1.37 1.71
C VAL A 9 25.18 0.03 2.33
N PRO A 10 26.06 -0.70 3.02
CA PRO A 10 25.67 -1.93 3.71
C PRO A 10 24.89 -1.63 5.00
N TYR A 11 23.66 -2.14 5.10
CA TYR A 11 22.82 -2.04 6.30
C TYR A 11 23.13 -3.22 7.25
N ASN A 12 23.60 -2.92 8.46
CA ASN A 12 24.01 -3.91 9.45
C ASN A 12 22.84 -4.26 10.38
N ARG A 13 22.51 -5.55 10.46
CA ARG A 13 21.55 -6.11 11.43
C ARG A 13 22.23 -6.15 12.78
N ASP A 14 21.86 -5.25 13.67
CA ASP A 14 21.83 -5.49 15.12
C ASP A 14 21.24 -4.23 15.74
N ASN A 15 19.97 -4.31 16.15
CA ASN A 15 19.43 -3.62 17.32
C ASN A 15 17.96 -4.03 17.46
N GLY A 16 17.69 -4.81 18.51
CA GLY A 16 16.34 -5.26 18.85
C GLY A 16 15.41 -4.08 19.06
N VAL A 17 14.32 -4.04 18.29
CA VAL A 17 13.25 -3.08 18.51
C VAL A 17 12.16 -3.76 19.31
N THR A 18 12.06 -3.36 20.56
CA THR A 18 10.96 -3.68 21.47
C THR A 18 9.63 -3.31 20.81
N LEU A 19 8.74 -4.29 20.71
CA LEU A 19 7.37 -4.13 20.23
C LEU A 19 6.62 -3.17 21.16
N MET A 20 6.28 -1.98 20.67
CA MET A 20 5.23 -1.17 21.29
C MET A 20 4.13 -0.87 20.28
N ASN A 21 2.97 -1.47 20.57
CA ASN A 21 1.60 -1.19 20.12
C ASN A 21 1.37 -0.80 18.66
N MET A 22 1.10 -1.83 17.85
CA MET A 22 0.30 -1.71 16.63
C MET A 22 -1.19 -1.57 16.98
N PRO A 23 -1.98 -0.74 16.27
CA PRO A 23 -3.43 -0.79 16.36
C PRO A 23 -3.91 -2.18 15.93
N LYS A 24 -4.70 -2.83 16.80
CA LYS A 24 -5.23 -4.17 16.58
C LYS A 24 -6.19 -4.16 15.39
N VAL A 25 -5.70 -4.53 14.22
CA VAL A 25 -6.54 -4.89 13.06
C VAL A 25 -7.31 -6.15 13.45
N LYS A 26 -8.64 -6.06 13.37
CA LYS A 26 -9.57 -7.11 13.84
C LYS A 26 -9.33 -8.40 13.06
N SER A 27 -9.12 -9.46 13.84
CA SER A 27 -8.82 -10.82 13.42
C SER A 27 -9.91 -11.40 12.50
N CYS A 28 -9.47 -12.17 11.50
CA CYS A 28 -10.35 -12.91 10.60
C CYS A 28 -10.56 -14.34 11.14
N ASP A 29 -11.80 -14.66 11.53
CA ASP A 29 -12.21 -15.98 11.99
C ASP A 29 -12.63 -16.87 10.79
N ARG A 30 -11.64 -17.66 10.36
CA ARG A 30 -11.65 -18.94 9.61
C ARG A 30 -12.99 -19.36 8.95
N SER A 31 -12.96 -19.73 7.67
CA SER A 31 -12.36 -21.03 7.30
C SER A 31 -12.12 -21.14 5.79
N PHE A 32 -10.86 -20.99 5.36
CA PHE A 32 -10.18 -21.82 4.36
C PHE A 32 -8.71 -21.38 4.25
N ALA A 33 -7.94 -21.82 5.25
CA ALA A 33 -6.48 -22.04 5.28
C ALA A 33 -6.07 -21.97 6.75
N THR A 34 -6.17 -23.12 7.42
CA THR A 34 -5.33 -23.40 8.58
C THR A 34 -3.89 -23.36 8.13
N GLU A 35 -3.08 -22.65 8.91
CA GLU A 35 -1.69 -22.26 8.65
C GLU A 35 -1.59 -20.99 7.80
N THR A 36 -1.06 -19.93 8.43
CA THR A 36 -0.35 -18.85 7.75
C THR A 36 0.39 -19.45 6.56
N CYS A 37 -0.01 -19.14 5.32
CA CYS A 37 0.66 -19.68 4.13
C CYS A 37 2.07 -19.06 4.03
N LYS A 38 3.01 -19.58 4.83
CA LYS A 38 4.45 -19.41 4.69
C LYS A 38 4.92 -19.60 3.23
N PRO A 39 4.39 -20.56 2.45
CA PRO A 39 4.80 -20.73 1.05
C PRO A 39 4.41 -19.57 0.12
N CYS A 40 3.35 -18.82 0.43
CA CYS A 40 2.83 -17.77 -0.44
C CYS A 40 3.62 -16.45 -0.30
N TYR A 41 4.34 -16.25 0.80
CA TYR A 41 5.04 -15.00 1.14
C TYR A 41 6.58 -15.10 1.03
N GLN A 42 7.17 -16.28 1.26
CA GLN A 42 8.63 -16.45 1.29
C GLN A 42 9.30 -16.11 -0.06
N THR A 43 8.67 -16.45 -1.19
CA THR A 43 9.19 -16.17 -2.54
C THR A 43 9.24 -14.67 -2.87
N LEU A 44 8.42 -13.84 -2.23
CA LEU A 44 8.42 -12.37 -2.42
C LEU A 44 9.58 -11.70 -1.66
N SER A 45 9.98 -12.28 -0.52
CA SER A 45 10.89 -11.65 0.45
C SER A 45 12.40 -11.89 0.20
N GLU A 46 12.76 -12.83 -0.68
CA GLU A 46 14.16 -13.25 -0.89
C GLU A 46 14.85 -12.59 -2.09
N ALA A 47 14.10 -11.88 -2.93
CA ALA A 47 14.71 -11.10 -4.01
C ALA A 47 15.45 -9.88 -3.39
N LYS A 48 16.77 -9.89 -3.47
CA LYS A 48 17.65 -8.76 -3.15
C LYS A 48 17.31 -7.60 -4.09
N ARG A 49 16.31 -6.80 -3.72
CA ARG A 49 15.82 -5.67 -4.53
C ARG A 49 16.73 -4.47 -4.29
N GLU A 50 17.38 -3.99 -5.35
CA GLU A 50 18.07 -2.70 -5.31
C GLU A 50 17.01 -1.61 -5.14
N GLN A 51 16.86 -1.12 -3.91
CA GLN A 51 15.93 -0.07 -3.60
C GLN A 51 16.56 1.27 -3.99
N PHE A 52 15.99 1.92 -5.01
CA PHE A 52 16.40 3.25 -5.39
C PHE A 52 15.78 4.27 -4.43
N ILE A 53 16.59 4.80 -3.52
CA ILE A 53 16.20 5.88 -2.61
C ILE A 53 16.51 7.21 -3.31
N PRO A 54 15.50 8.03 -3.66
CA PRO A 54 15.75 9.33 -4.25
C PRO A 54 16.61 10.23 -3.36
N LEU A 55 17.48 11.05 -3.94
CA LEU A 55 18.39 11.93 -3.19
C LEU A 55 17.66 12.88 -2.23
N TYR A 56 16.42 13.27 -2.55
CA TYR A 56 15.63 14.13 -1.66
C TYR A 56 15.30 13.44 -0.32
N CYS A 57 15.22 12.11 -0.28
CA CYS A 57 15.00 11.32 0.94
C CYS A 57 16.26 11.27 1.81
N LEU A 58 17.45 11.35 1.22
CA LEU A 58 18.71 11.35 1.96
C LEU A 58 19.01 12.72 2.59
N ARG A 59 18.54 13.81 1.96
CA ARG A 59 18.83 15.17 2.39
C ARG A 59 18.04 15.62 3.62
N ASN A 60 16.84 15.07 3.81
CA ASN A 60 16.00 15.33 4.98
C ASN A 60 15.71 13.98 5.66
N LYS A 61 16.01 13.83 6.96
CA LYS A 61 15.82 12.60 7.76
C LYS A 61 14.34 12.21 7.97
N GLN A 62 13.57 12.03 6.89
CA GLN A 62 12.12 11.88 6.83
C GLN A 62 11.34 13.15 7.20
N PRO A 63 11.21 14.09 6.26
CA PRO A 63 10.37 15.26 6.47
C PRO A 63 8.91 14.99 6.07
N TYR A 64 8.53 13.81 5.56
CA TYR A 64 7.21 13.54 4.98
C TYR A 64 6.61 12.28 5.60
N ARG A 65 5.32 12.34 5.94
CA ARG A 65 4.60 11.23 6.56
C ARG A 65 4.59 9.98 5.66
N SER A 66 4.42 8.81 6.30
CA SER A 66 4.08 7.58 5.59
C SER A 66 2.63 7.60 5.08
N VAL A 67 2.36 6.81 4.04
CA VAL A 67 1.02 6.70 3.44
C VAL A 67 0.63 5.23 3.35
N LEU A 68 -0.57 4.91 3.83
CA LEU A 68 -1.19 3.61 3.59
C LEU A 68 -1.87 3.60 2.21
N MET A 69 -1.50 2.62 1.40
CA MET A 69 -2.04 2.42 0.06
C MET A 69 -2.54 0.98 -0.08
N ALA A 70 -3.74 0.83 -0.63
CA ALA A 70 -4.35 -0.45 -0.91
C ALA A 70 -4.16 -0.80 -2.39
N VAL A 71 -3.98 -2.08 -2.68
CA VAL A 71 -3.66 -2.55 -4.03
C VAL A 71 -4.51 -3.77 -4.39
N ALA A 72 -5.23 -3.65 -5.49
CA ALA A 72 -6.02 -4.70 -6.11
C ALA A 72 -5.09 -5.62 -6.94
N SER A 73 -4.62 -6.70 -6.32
CA SER A 73 -3.61 -7.59 -6.91
C SER A 73 -3.74 -9.04 -6.44
N HIS A 74 -3.43 -9.97 -7.34
CA HIS A 74 -2.98 -11.33 -7.01
C HIS A 74 -1.47 -11.43 -7.27
N GLY A 75 -0.66 -11.25 -6.22
CA GLY A 75 0.79 -11.40 -6.28
C GLY A 75 1.54 -10.06 -6.38
N GLU A 76 2.48 -9.97 -7.30
CA GLU A 76 3.37 -8.79 -7.43
C GLU A 76 2.91 -7.74 -8.44
N LEU A 77 1.85 -8.02 -9.23
CA LEU A 77 1.39 -7.13 -10.30
C LEU A 77 0.01 -6.58 -10.00
N ILE A 78 -0.23 -5.32 -10.34
CA ILE A 78 -1.56 -4.71 -10.26
C ILE A 78 -2.41 -5.26 -11.41
N ASN A 79 -3.20 -6.29 -11.13
CA ASN A 79 -3.90 -7.07 -12.15
C ASN A 79 -5.41 -7.22 -11.90
N GLN A 80 -5.97 -6.56 -10.88
CA GLN A 80 -7.39 -6.65 -10.57
C GLN A 80 -8.13 -5.32 -10.76
N GLN A 81 -9.38 -5.46 -11.20
CA GLN A 81 -10.36 -4.38 -11.21
C GLN A 81 -10.94 -4.22 -9.81
N PHE A 82 -11.33 -3.00 -9.46
CA PHE A 82 -11.84 -2.70 -8.13
C PHE A 82 -13.10 -3.52 -7.80
N GLU A 83 -14.04 -3.59 -8.73
CA GLU A 83 -15.35 -4.25 -8.55
C GLU A 83 -15.24 -5.78 -8.43
N GLN A 84 -14.19 -6.37 -9.00
CA GLN A 84 -13.96 -7.82 -8.97
C GLN A 84 -13.04 -8.23 -7.80
N SER A 85 -12.40 -7.26 -7.15
CA SER A 85 -11.42 -7.51 -6.10
C SER A 85 -12.10 -7.84 -4.78
N GLN A 86 -11.93 -9.08 -4.34
CA GLN A 86 -12.38 -9.52 -3.01
C GLN A 86 -11.31 -9.34 -1.93
N ALA A 87 -10.10 -8.92 -2.32
CA ALA A 87 -9.05 -8.61 -1.37
C ALA A 87 -8.10 -7.55 -1.90
N PHE A 88 -7.61 -6.73 -0.98
CA PHE A 88 -6.65 -5.67 -1.23
C PHE A 88 -5.40 -5.90 -0.40
N LEU A 89 -4.24 -5.76 -1.02
CA LEU A 89 -2.95 -5.77 -0.33
C LEU A 89 -2.68 -4.36 0.21
N ILE A 90 -2.41 -4.24 1.50
CA ILE A 90 -2.16 -2.97 2.16
C ILE A 90 -0.65 -2.80 2.34
N TYR A 91 -0.15 -1.67 1.83
CA TYR A 91 1.24 -1.29 1.92
C TYR A 91 1.37 0.06 2.62
N GLU A 92 2.37 0.17 3.48
CA GLU A 92 2.85 1.44 3.99
C GLU A 92 4.01 1.89 3.10
N THR A 93 3.88 3.09 2.53
CA THR A 93 4.89 3.66 1.65
C THR A 93 5.48 4.90 2.31
N THR A 94 6.80 4.90 2.42
CA THR A 94 7.61 6.06 2.83
C THR A 94 8.48 6.50 1.65
N CYS A 95 9.23 7.57 1.86
CA CYS A 95 10.20 8.03 0.87
C CYS A 95 11.39 7.07 0.70
N HIS A 96 11.62 6.14 1.64
CA HIS A 96 12.73 5.19 1.61
C HIS A 96 12.30 3.78 1.22
N GLU A 97 11.16 3.32 1.73
CA GLU A 97 10.74 1.92 1.60
C GLU A 97 9.24 1.77 1.32
N VAL A 98 8.90 0.64 0.72
CA VAL A 98 7.54 0.13 0.56
C VAL A 98 7.43 -1.12 1.41
N LYS A 99 6.58 -1.09 2.43
CA LYS A 99 6.44 -2.15 3.40
C LYS A 99 5.05 -2.78 3.30
N PHE A 100 5.01 -4.10 3.14
CA PHE A 100 3.75 -4.82 3.20
C PHE A 100 3.24 -4.87 4.65
N VAL A 101 2.01 -4.37 4.87
CA VAL A 101 1.38 -4.33 6.20
C VAL A 101 0.47 -5.53 6.38
N GLY A 102 -0.29 -5.88 5.35
CA GLY A 102 -1.22 -7.00 5.43
C GLY A 102 -2.17 -7.08 4.24
N ARG A 103 -3.13 -7.99 4.34
CA ARG A 103 -4.17 -8.18 3.34
C ARG A 103 -5.52 -7.90 3.97
N CYS A 104 -6.30 -7.02 3.36
CA CYS A 104 -7.68 -6.75 3.73
C CYS A 104 -8.61 -7.54 2.80
N CYS A 105 -9.31 -8.53 3.34
CA CYS A 105 -10.32 -9.27 2.59
C CYS A 105 -11.69 -8.61 2.80
N VAL A 106 -12.38 -8.34 1.70
CA VAL A 106 -13.76 -7.84 1.73
C VAL A 106 -14.66 -9.04 1.49
N LYS A 107 -15.71 -9.17 2.29
CA LYS A 107 -16.64 -10.29 2.13
C LYS A 107 -17.32 -10.15 0.77
N SER A 108 -17.45 -11.26 0.05
CA SER A 108 -18.42 -11.31 -1.04
C SER A 108 -19.78 -11.14 -0.38
N CYS A 109 -20.44 -10.03 -0.66
CA CYS A 109 -21.73 -9.75 -0.04
C CYS A 109 -22.80 -10.60 -0.74
N GLU A 110 -22.91 -11.86 -0.32
CA GLU A 110 -23.86 -12.84 -0.88
C GLU A 110 -25.34 -12.39 -0.74
N ASN A 111 -25.61 -11.47 0.19
CA ASN A 111 -26.94 -10.90 0.46
C ASN A 111 -27.04 -9.39 0.16
N CYS A 112 -26.06 -8.78 -0.52
CA CYS A 112 -26.18 -7.37 -0.92
C CYS A 112 -27.29 -7.25 -1.94
N THR A 113 -28.32 -6.47 -1.61
CA THR A 113 -29.43 -6.20 -2.52
C THR A 113 -29.04 -5.23 -3.64
N ASN A 114 -27.87 -4.58 -3.56
CA ASN A 114 -27.34 -3.71 -4.60
C ASN A 114 -25.81 -3.60 -4.55
N GLU A 115 -25.18 -3.34 -5.69
CA GLU A 115 -23.73 -3.13 -5.89
C GLU A 115 -23.16 -1.98 -5.02
N GLU A 116 -24.00 -1.00 -4.68
CA GLU A 116 -23.61 0.15 -3.86
C GLU A 116 -23.24 -0.25 -2.42
N GLN A 117 -23.94 -1.21 -1.82
CA GLN A 117 -23.61 -1.70 -0.47
C GLN A 117 -22.27 -2.44 -0.43
N ALA A 118 -21.93 -3.15 -1.52
CA ALA A 118 -20.65 -3.82 -1.63
C ALA A 118 -19.47 -2.82 -1.70
N VAL A 119 -19.66 -1.69 -2.39
CA VAL A 119 -18.65 -0.62 -2.44
C VAL A 119 -18.43 0.02 -1.07
N ASP A 120 -19.51 0.28 -0.33
CA ASP A 120 -19.41 0.85 1.03
C ASP A 120 -18.66 -0.07 2.00
N GLU A 121 -18.86 -1.39 1.90
CA GLU A 121 -18.09 -2.37 2.67
C GLU A 121 -16.59 -2.32 2.35
N VAL A 122 -16.22 -2.20 1.06
CA VAL A 122 -14.82 -2.03 0.66
C VAL A 122 -14.26 -0.73 1.23
N ILE A 123 -14.99 0.39 1.14
CA ILE A 123 -14.55 1.69 1.66
C ILE A 123 -14.28 1.62 3.17
N ASN A 124 -15.20 1.01 3.93
CA ASN A 124 -15.04 0.81 5.36
C ASN A 124 -13.83 -0.09 5.67
N ALA A 125 -13.59 -1.12 4.86
CA ALA A 125 -12.45 -2.01 5.01
C ALA A 125 -11.10 -1.33 4.66
N LEU A 126 -11.14 -0.25 3.88
CA LEU A 126 -9.98 0.55 3.45
C LEU A 126 -9.84 1.86 4.25
N GLU A 127 -10.55 2.00 5.36
CA GLU A 127 -10.43 3.15 6.25
C GLU A 127 -8.96 3.37 6.65
N GLY A 128 -8.49 4.61 6.49
CA GLY A 128 -7.10 5.00 6.75
C GLY A 128 -6.14 4.83 5.56
N CYS A 129 -6.55 4.17 4.47
CA CYS A 129 -5.79 4.20 3.22
C CYS A 129 -6.05 5.50 2.47
N GLU A 130 -5.00 6.15 1.95
CA GLU A 130 -5.15 7.39 1.17
C GLU A 130 -5.34 7.10 -0.33
N VAL A 131 -4.90 5.93 -0.81
CA VAL A 131 -4.93 5.56 -2.24
C VAL A 131 -5.31 4.10 -2.43
N VAL A 132 -6.08 3.81 -3.49
CA VAL A 132 -6.35 2.46 -3.99
C VAL A 132 -5.81 2.33 -5.42
N LEU A 133 -4.94 1.35 -5.65
CA LEU A 133 -4.40 1.03 -6.97
C LEU A 133 -5.14 -0.17 -7.57
N CYS A 134 -5.62 -0.03 -8.81
CA CYS A 134 -6.34 -1.08 -9.55
C CYS A 134 -6.10 -0.96 -11.07
N THR A 135 -6.51 -1.95 -11.86
CA THR A 135 -6.43 -1.87 -13.32
C THR A 135 -7.56 -1.04 -13.94
N ALA A 136 -8.74 -1.13 -13.36
CA ALA A 136 -9.92 -0.37 -13.74
C ALA A 136 -10.84 -0.16 -12.54
N ILE A 137 -11.63 0.91 -12.63
CA ILE A 137 -12.67 1.26 -11.66
C ILE A 137 -13.79 2.02 -12.36
N GLY A 138 -15.03 1.67 -12.03
CA GLY A 138 -16.25 2.31 -12.49
C GLY A 138 -16.47 3.68 -11.84
N HIS A 139 -17.24 4.54 -12.51
CA HIS A 139 -17.49 5.91 -12.06
C HIS A 139 -18.13 5.97 -10.67
N LYS A 140 -19.13 5.12 -10.39
CA LYS A 140 -19.82 5.10 -9.10
C LYS A 140 -18.86 4.80 -7.94
N ALA A 141 -18.08 3.72 -8.05
CA ALA A 141 -17.11 3.33 -7.04
C ALA A 141 -16.04 4.41 -6.82
N ARG A 142 -15.59 5.04 -7.91
CA ARG A 142 -14.66 6.17 -7.85
C ARG A 142 -15.22 7.35 -7.06
N VAL A 143 -16.46 7.77 -7.31
CA VAL A 143 -17.10 8.88 -6.59
C VAL A 143 -17.26 8.55 -5.10
N ALA A 144 -17.60 7.31 -4.77
CA ALA A 144 -17.72 6.85 -3.38
C ALA A 144 -16.37 6.90 -2.65
N LEU A 145 -15.30 6.40 -3.27
CA LEU A 145 -13.94 6.47 -2.72
C LEU A 145 -13.48 7.93 -2.53
N GLU A 146 -13.71 8.79 -3.52
CA GLU A 146 -13.36 10.21 -3.43
C GLU A 146 -14.11 10.90 -2.27
N SER A 147 -15.37 10.54 -2.03
CA SER A 147 -16.15 11.02 -0.88
C SER A 147 -15.59 10.56 0.46
N ALA A 148 -14.99 9.36 0.50
CA ALA A 148 -14.26 8.83 1.65
C ALA A 148 -12.82 9.35 1.75
N LYS A 149 -12.40 10.30 0.90
CA LYS A 149 -11.03 10.84 0.79
C LYS A 149 -9.97 9.80 0.40
N ILE A 150 -10.39 8.73 -0.25
CA ILE A 150 -9.51 7.69 -0.79
C ILE A 150 -9.36 7.94 -2.29
N GLN A 151 -8.13 8.13 -2.75
CA GLN A 151 -7.87 8.37 -4.18
C GLN A 151 -7.85 7.05 -4.95
N ALA A 152 -8.76 6.86 -5.90
CA ALA A 152 -8.66 5.78 -6.88
C ALA A 152 -7.59 6.09 -7.94
N ASN A 153 -6.63 5.18 -8.13
CA ASN A 153 -5.59 5.28 -9.15
C ASN A 153 -5.55 4.03 -10.04
N ASN A 154 -5.90 4.22 -11.31
CA ASN A 154 -5.90 3.18 -12.35
C ASN A 154 -4.84 3.39 -13.45
N LYS A 155 -3.78 4.15 -13.16
CA LYS A 155 -2.73 4.50 -14.14
C LYS A 155 -1.58 3.50 -14.21
N HIS A 156 -1.61 2.45 -13.40
CA HIS A 156 -0.53 1.48 -13.25
C HIS A 156 -0.96 0.02 -13.56
N PRO A 157 -1.70 -0.25 -14.65
CA PRO A 157 -2.14 -1.61 -14.94
C PRO A 157 -0.94 -2.51 -15.30
N LEU A 158 -0.93 -3.73 -14.75
CA LEU A 158 0.12 -4.75 -14.93
C LEU A 158 1.53 -4.32 -14.51
N GLU A 159 1.66 -3.19 -13.83
CA GLU A 159 2.91 -2.75 -13.24
C GLU A 159 3.18 -3.52 -11.94
N ARG A 160 4.46 -3.63 -11.58
CA ARG A 160 4.85 -4.18 -10.28
C ARG A 160 4.35 -3.29 -9.16
N VAL A 161 3.79 -3.90 -8.13
CA VAL A 161 3.16 -3.22 -7.00
C VAL A 161 4.11 -2.21 -6.36
N GLU A 162 5.36 -2.59 -6.09
CA GLU A 162 6.33 -1.69 -5.47
C GLU A 162 6.66 -0.46 -6.32
N ASP A 163 6.81 -0.63 -7.63
CA ASP A 163 7.21 0.43 -8.54
C ASP A 163 6.07 1.45 -8.70
N ALA A 164 4.84 0.95 -8.83
CA ALA A 164 3.64 1.77 -8.85
C ALA A 164 3.46 2.55 -7.55
N LEU A 165 3.62 1.91 -6.38
CA LEU A 165 3.50 2.58 -5.08
C LEU A 165 4.54 3.71 -4.93
N ARG A 166 5.80 3.48 -5.33
CA ARG A 166 6.84 4.52 -5.33
C ARG A 166 6.46 5.68 -6.26
N SER A 167 5.99 5.39 -7.47
CA SER A 167 5.57 6.42 -8.44
C SER A 167 4.41 7.27 -7.89
N VAL A 168 3.44 6.63 -7.23
CA VAL A 168 2.32 7.33 -6.61
C VAL A 168 2.80 8.21 -5.46
N TYR A 169 3.64 7.69 -4.56
CA TYR A 169 4.19 8.47 -3.46
C TYR A 169 4.99 9.68 -3.96
N GLN A 170 5.83 9.50 -4.98
CA GLN A 170 6.55 10.60 -5.63
C GLN A 170 5.61 11.66 -6.20
N THR A 171 4.51 11.25 -6.83
CA THR A 171 3.49 12.19 -7.33
C THR A 171 2.84 12.95 -6.17
N MET A 172 2.55 12.29 -5.05
CA MET A 172 2.00 12.94 -3.85
C MET A 172 2.98 13.95 -3.22
N LEU A 173 4.28 13.65 -3.24
CA LEU A 173 5.32 14.60 -2.83
C LEU A 173 5.35 15.83 -3.73
N MET A 174 5.40 15.63 -5.05
CA MET A 174 5.48 16.72 -6.04
C MET A 174 4.24 17.62 -6.00
N THR A 175 3.08 17.04 -5.68
CA THR A 175 1.81 17.79 -5.55
C THR A 175 1.61 18.41 -4.16
N GLY A 176 2.55 18.21 -3.23
CA GLY A 176 2.47 18.78 -1.88
C GLY A 176 1.39 18.16 -0.99
N LYS A 177 0.83 17.00 -1.37
CA LYS A 177 -0.17 16.27 -0.57
C LYS A 177 0.42 15.68 0.71
N LEU A 178 1.73 15.46 0.71
CA LEU A 178 2.49 15.00 1.85
C LEU A 178 3.02 16.23 2.58
N GLY A 179 2.20 16.74 3.51
CA GLY A 179 2.64 17.76 4.46
C GLY A 179 3.90 17.30 5.19
N GLN A 180 4.71 18.26 5.64
CA GLN A 180 5.89 17.89 6.39
C GLN A 180 5.47 17.23 7.71
N GLU A 181 5.97 16.03 7.98
CA GLU A 181 5.82 15.44 9.30
C GLU A 181 6.65 16.29 10.24
N SER A 182 5.97 17.12 11.04
CA SER A 182 6.61 17.93 12.07
C SER A 182 7.32 16.97 13.00
N SER A 183 8.65 16.93 12.91
CA SER A 183 9.51 16.23 13.86
C SER A 183 9.15 16.74 15.25
N LEU A 184 8.30 16.00 15.97
CA LEU A 184 8.08 16.27 17.38
C LEU A 184 9.39 15.90 18.07
N ALA A 185 10.06 16.96 18.50
CA ALA A 185 11.16 16.94 19.42
C ALA A 185 10.82 16.05 20.62
N TYR A 186 11.66 15.06 20.89
CA TYR A 186 11.95 14.55 22.22
C TYR A 186 13.42 14.18 22.29
#